data_AF-A0A1F4PXH1-F1
#
_entry.id   AF-A0A1F4PXH1-F1
#
_cell.length_a   1.000
_cell.length_b   1.000
_cell.length_c   1.000
_cell.angle_alpha   90.00
_cell.angle_beta   90.00
_cell.angle_gamma   90.00
#
_symmetry.space_group_name_H-M   'P 1'
#
loop_
_entity.id
_entity.type
_entity.pdbx_description
1 polymer ?
#
loop_
_entity_poly.entity_id
_entity_poly.type
_entity_poly.pdbx_seq_one_letter_code
_entity_poly.pdbx_strand_id
1 'polypeptide(L)'
;MMGAGSTNDRPWITVMLDRREDLGLSAEQVGRLFPLRDRFTKEVQKKSETLEKVERELDQLIGPGAVDLKAVDAKLKEAEAIRTDLRLSRFKVIEEGKAVLTPEQRKKLVELAKDQQPSSLGPATERPMMGSGGSGMEEMQRFMQSDRAPQAMAAMMEMARQMGNGDVMLGMVRMMEMMGGMGQMMGQGRQ
;
A
#
# COMPACT_ATOMS: atom_id res chain seq x y z
N MET A 1 -4.18 13.97 10.57
CA MET A 1 -3.13 13.87 9.54
C MET A 1 -3.36 12.55 8.82
N MET A 2 -3.93 12.59 7.61
CA MET A 2 -4.22 11.38 6.84
C MET A 2 -2.91 10.77 6.35
N GLY A 3 -2.77 9.46 6.53
CA GLY A 3 -1.59 8.70 6.17
C GLY A 3 -1.25 8.89 4.70
N ALA A 4 0.00 9.26 4.45
CA ALA A 4 0.61 9.23 3.14
C ALA A 4 0.32 7.86 2.52
N GLY A 5 -0.49 7.88 1.46
CA GLY A 5 -0.76 6.71 0.65
C GLY A 5 0.56 6.07 0.22
N SER A 6 0.54 4.74 0.30
CA SER A 6 1.68 3.84 0.17
C SER A 6 2.55 4.18 -1.05
N THR A 7 3.83 3.84 -0.98
CA THR A 7 4.89 4.10 -1.96
C THR A 7 4.63 3.59 -3.40
N ASN A 8 3.44 3.05 -3.67
CA ASN A 8 2.89 2.64 -4.95
C ASN A 8 1.94 3.68 -5.60
N ASP A 9 1.82 4.90 -5.05
CA ASP A 9 0.79 5.90 -5.42
C ASP A 9 1.16 6.92 -6.51
N ARG A 10 2.41 6.95 -6.98
CA ARG A 10 2.78 7.85 -8.08
C ARG A 10 2.23 7.33 -9.42
N PRO A 11 1.47 8.12 -10.19
CA PRO A 11 1.06 7.69 -11.53
C PRO A 11 2.30 7.55 -12.41
N TRP A 12 2.35 6.52 -13.28
CA TRP A 12 3.55 6.24 -14.09
C TRP A 12 3.95 7.43 -14.97
N ILE A 13 3.01 8.30 -15.32
CA ILE A 13 3.30 9.53 -16.06
C ILE A 13 4.21 10.51 -15.30
N THR A 14 4.12 10.54 -13.96
CA THR A 14 5.07 11.29 -13.12
C THR A 14 6.45 10.66 -13.22
N VAL A 15 6.55 9.33 -13.12
CA VAL A 15 7.82 8.61 -13.27
C VAL A 15 8.44 8.85 -14.64
N MET A 16 7.65 8.85 -15.72
CA MET A 16 8.13 9.14 -17.08
C MET A 16 8.79 10.52 -17.16
N LEU A 17 8.17 11.55 -16.57
CA LEU A 17 8.67 12.93 -16.60
C LEU A 17 9.88 13.14 -15.66
N ASP A 18 9.87 12.50 -14.50
CA ASP A 18 10.98 12.55 -13.53
C ASP A 18 12.22 11.83 -14.09
N ARG A 19 12.01 10.74 -14.84
CA ARG A 19 13.05 9.92 -15.47
C ARG A 19 13.27 10.25 -16.94
N ARG A 20 12.94 11.47 -17.37
CA ARG A 20 13.00 11.86 -18.79
C ARG A 20 14.38 11.68 -19.44
N GLU A 21 15.45 11.93 -18.69
CA GLU A 21 16.84 11.79 -19.16
C GLU A 21 17.21 10.31 -19.27
N ASP A 22 16.90 9.53 -18.23
CA ASP A 22 17.06 8.07 -18.25
C ASP A 22 16.28 7.44 -19.41
N LEU A 23 15.06 7.88 -19.66
CA LEU A 23 14.22 7.38 -20.75
C LEU A 23 14.59 7.95 -22.13
N GLY A 24 15.49 8.93 -22.20
CA GLY A 24 15.84 9.60 -23.46
C GLY A 24 14.63 10.24 -24.13
N LEU A 25 13.76 10.90 -23.37
CA LEU A 25 12.57 11.55 -23.90
C LEU A 25 12.95 12.78 -24.73
N SER A 26 12.33 12.93 -25.91
CA SER A 26 12.48 14.15 -26.70
C SER A 26 11.72 15.32 -26.07
N ALA A 27 12.08 16.55 -26.46
CA ALA A 27 11.36 17.75 -26.04
C ALA A 27 9.86 17.71 -26.43
N GLU A 28 9.56 17.13 -27.59
CA GLU A 28 8.17 16.92 -28.04
C GLU A 28 7.43 15.94 -27.12
N GLN A 29 8.05 14.82 -26.75
CA GLN A 29 7.45 13.85 -25.84
C GLN A 29 7.20 14.45 -24.46
N VAL A 30 8.16 15.22 -23.93
CA VAL A 30 7.98 15.96 -22.66
C VAL A 30 6.82 16.96 -22.77
N GLY A 31 6.75 17.70 -23.89
CA GLY A 31 5.66 18.65 -24.18
C GLY A 31 4.28 18.01 -24.25
N ARG A 32 4.19 16.72 -24.62
CA ARG A 32 2.93 15.94 -24.63
C ARG A 32 2.59 15.31 -23.29
N LEU A 33 3.59 14.85 -22.53
CA LEU A 33 3.41 14.19 -21.23
C LEU A 33 3.07 15.18 -20.11
N PHE A 34 3.65 16.38 -20.13
CA PHE A 34 3.43 17.37 -19.07
C PHE A 34 1.96 17.81 -18.94
N PRO A 35 1.24 18.16 -20.02
CA PRO A 35 -0.18 18.50 -19.96
C PRO A 35 -1.07 17.34 -19.48
N LEU A 36 -0.75 16.10 -19.88
CA LEU A 36 -1.46 14.91 -19.41
C LEU A 36 -1.32 14.75 -17.89
N ARG A 37 -0.10 14.87 -17.35
CA ARG A 37 0.15 14.82 -15.90
C ARG A 37 -0.55 15.98 -15.18
N ASP A 38 -0.48 17.19 -15.71
CA ASP A 38 -1.12 18.37 -15.11
C ASP A 38 -2.64 18.24 -15.04
N ARG A 39 -3.28 17.80 -16.13
CA ARG A 39 -4.71 17.53 -16.19
C ARG A 39 -5.13 16.46 -15.18
N PHE A 40 -4.40 15.35 -15.12
CA PHE A 40 -4.66 14.29 -14.16
C PHE A 40 -4.49 14.76 -12.71
N THR A 41 -3.46 15.55 -12.43
CA THR A 41 -3.23 16.09 -11.07
C THR A 41 -4.39 16.97 -10.62
N LYS A 42 -4.88 17.85 -11.49
CA LYS A 42 -6.05 18.70 -11.22
C LYS A 42 -7.32 17.88 -11.01
N GLU A 43 -7.51 16.82 -11.81
CA GLU A 43 -8.65 15.91 -11.66
C GLU A 43 -8.61 15.18 -10.32
N VAL A 44 -7.45 14.62 -9.94
CA VAL A 44 -7.26 13.95 -8.65
C VAL A 44 -7.55 14.91 -7.51
N GLN A 45 -6.99 16.12 -7.53
CA GLN A 45 -7.23 17.12 -6.49
C GLN A 45 -8.73 17.38 -6.29
N LYS A 46 -9.47 17.65 -7.37
CA LYS A 46 -10.91 17.92 -7.31
C LYS A 46 -11.71 16.71 -6.79
N LYS A 47 -11.40 15.51 -7.26
CA LYS A 47 -12.09 14.28 -6.84
C LYS A 47 -11.75 13.91 -5.40
N SER A 48 -10.52 14.13 -4.94
CA SER A 48 -10.12 13.93 -3.55
C SER A 48 -10.84 14.90 -2.61
N GLU A 49 -10.93 16.18 -2.95
CA GLU A 49 -11.72 17.15 -2.15
C GLU A 49 -13.20 16.75 -2.04
N THR A 50 -13.75 16.21 -3.14
CA THR A 50 -15.12 15.70 -3.15
C THR A 50 -15.26 14.45 -2.27
N LEU A 51 -14.32 13.52 -2.37
CA LEU A 51 -14.30 12.31 -1.56
C LEU A 51 -14.22 12.63 -0.07
N GLU A 52 -13.29 13.51 0.33
CA GLU A 52 -13.16 13.95 1.71
C GLU A 52 -14.45 14.61 2.23
N LYS A 53 -15.15 15.36 1.39
CA LYS A 53 -16.45 15.92 1.75
C LYS A 53 -17.49 14.82 2.00
N VAL A 54 -17.59 13.83 1.11
CA VAL A 54 -18.52 12.70 1.26
C VAL A 54 -18.19 11.89 2.51
N GLU A 55 -16.91 11.65 2.80
CA GLU A 55 -16.46 10.94 4.01
C GLU A 55 -16.86 11.70 5.28
N ARG A 56 -16.66 13.03 5.32
CA ARG A 56 -17.13 13.85 6.45
C ARG A 56 -18.65 13.83 6.64
N GLU A 57 -19.40 13.84 5.53
CA GLU A 57 -20.88 13.71 5.59
C GLU A 57 -21.30 12.33 6.10
N LEU A 58 -20.55 11.28 5.76
CA LEU A 58 -20.78 9.92 6.25
C LEU A 58 -20.50 9.82 7.76
N ASP A 59 -19.42 10.42 8.24
CA ASP A 59 -19.11 10.48 9.68
C ASP A 59 -20.24 11.18 10.47
N GLN A 60 -20.85 12.22 9.90
CA GLN A 60 -21.98 12.92 10.52
C GLN A 60 -23.27 12.08 10.60
N LEU A 61 -23.44 11.11 9.68
CA LEU A 61 -24.57 10.18 9.71
C LEU A 61 -24.42 9.10 10.79
N ILE A 62 -23.20 8.83 11.24
CA ILE A 62 -22.87 7.83 12.27
C ILE A 62 -22.69 8.55 13.61
N GLY A 63 -23.77 9.16 14.10
CA GLY A 63 -23.83 9.79 15.42
C GLY A 63 -24.28 8.84 16.54
N PRO A 64 -24.41 9.33 17.79
CA PRO A 64 -24.84 8.53 18.95
C PRO A 64 -26.32 8.10 18.93
N GLY A 65 -27.08 8.48 17.89
CA GLY A 65 -28.51 8.18 17.74
C GLY A 65 -28.79 7.02 16.78
N ALA A 66 -30.08 6.81 16.45
CA ALA A 66 -30.47 5.84 15.43
C ALA A 66 -29.89 6.27 14.06
N VAL A 67 -29.16 5.35 13.42
CA VAL A 67 -28.50 5.59 12.13
C VAL A 67 -29.48 5.42 10.98
N ASP A 68 -29.55 6.41 10.09
CA ASP A 68 -30.26 6.29 8.81
C ASP A 68 -29.42 5.45 7.83
N LEU A 69 -29.65 4.14 7.84
CA LEU A 69 -28.94 3.19 6.98
C LEU A 69 -29.14 3.47 5.48
N LYS A 70 -30.24 4.10 5.08
CA LYS A 70 -30.48 4.46 3.67
C LYS A 70 -29.58 5.62 3.26
N ALA A 71 -29.43 6.62 4.12
CA ALA A 71 -28.50 7.73 3.88
C ALA A 71 -27.03 7.25 3.87
N VAL A 72 -26.67 6.35 4.78
CA VAL A 72 -25.33 5.75 4.83
C VAL A 72 -25.03 4.96 3.55
N ASP A 73 -25.93 4.08 3.10
CA ASP A 73 -25.75 3.31 1.86
C ASP A 73 -25.55 4.22 0.64
N ALA A 74 -26.34 5.30 0.54
CA ALA A 74 -26.20 6.26 -0.55
C ALA A 74 -24.82 6.96 -0.54
N LYS A 75 -24.34 7.39 0.62
CA LYS A 75 -23.04 8.06 0.77
C LYS A 75 -21.86 7.12 0.56
N LEU A 76 -21.96 5.86 1.00
CA LEU A 76 -20.98 4.82 0.70
C LEU A 76 -20.84 4.58 -0.81
N LYS A 77 -21.96 4.45 -1.51
CA LYS A 77 -21.96 4.27 -2.97
C LYS A 77 -21.35 5.48 -3.69
N GLU A 78 -21.63 6.69 -3.22
CA GLU A 78 -21.02 7.91 -3.75
C GLU A 78 -19.49 7.91 -3.57
N ALA A 79 -19.00 7.58 -2.37
CA ALA A 79 -17.57 7.49 -2.08
C ALA A 79 -16.87 6.42 -2.93
N GLU A 80 -17.46 5.23 -3.05
CA GLU A 80 -16.90 4.15 -3.87
C GLU A 80 -16.90 4.45 -5.37
N ALA A 81 -17.92 5.18 -5.86
CA ALA A 81 -17.93 5.66 -7.25
C ALA A 81 -16.76 6.61 -7.50
N ILE A 82 -16.49 7.56 -6.60
CA ILE A 82 -15.36 8.49 -6.72
C ILE A 82 -14.01 7.74 -6.69
N ARG A 83 -13.85 6.78 -5.77
CA ARG A 83 -12.64 5.94 -5.67
C ARG A 83 -12.42 5.12 -6.94
N THR A 84 -13.49 4.56 -7.50
CA THR A 84 -13.45 3.80 -8.76
C THR A 84 -13.04 4.69 -9.92
N ASP A 85 -13.64 5.87 -10.04
CA ASP A 85 -13.29 6.85 -11.07
C ASP A 85 -11.81 7.26 -10.98
N LEU A 86 -11.31 7.55 -9.77
CA LEU A 86 -9.89 7.90 -9.57
C LEU A 86 -8.95 6.80 -10.06
N ARG A 87 -9.24 5.54 -9.73
CA ARG A 87 -8.46 4.38 -10.20
C ARG A 87 -8.52 4.26 -11.73
N LEU A 88 -9.71 4.42 -12.32
CA LEU A 88 -9.88 4.35 -13.77
C LEU A 88 -9.14 5.49 -14.49
N SER A 89 -9.24 6.72 -14.01
CA SER A 89 -8.51 7.87 -14.55
C SER A 89 -7.00 7.67 -14.47
N ARG A 90 -6.51 7.02 -13.41
CA ARG A 90 -5.09 6.62 -13.30
C ARG A 90 -4.70 5.65 -14.41
N PHE A 91 -5.48 4.61 -14.68
CA PHE A 91 -5.19 3.69 -15.79
C PHE A 91 -5.21 4.40 -17.15
N LYS A 92 -6.20 5.26 -17.39
CA LYS A 92 -6.32 6.03 -18.64
C LYS A 92 -5.09 6.91 -18.89
N VAL A 93 -4.67 7.71 -17.91
CA VAL A 93 -3.51 8.60 -18.09
C VAL A 93 -2.21 7.81 -18.28
N ILE A 94 -2.09 6.62 -17.67
CA ILE A 94 -0.93 5.74 -17.86
C ILE A 94 -0.90 5.23 -19.31
N GLU A 95 -2.02 4.76 -19.84
CA GLU A 95 -2.10 4.26 -21.22
C GLU A 95 -1.87 5.39 -22.23
N GLU A 96 -2.45 6.58 -22.00
CA GLU A 96 -2.18 7.77 -22.80
C GLU A 96 -0.69 8.17 -22.77
N GLY A 97 -0.06 8.13 -21.59
CA GLY A 97 1.37 8.41 -21.44
C GLY A 97 2.25 7.39 -22.17
N LYS A 98 1.94 6.09 -22.08
CA LYS A 98 2.67 5.02 -22.78
C LYS A 98 2.58 5.15 -24.31
N ALA A 99 1.48 5.69 -24.83
CA ALA A 99 1.29 5.94 -26.25
C ALA A 99 2.21 7.03 -26.81
N VAL A 100 2.76 7.91 -25.95
CA VAL A 100 3.76 8.93 -26.33
C VAL A 100 5.16 8.34 -26.47
N LEU A 101 5.43 7.19 -25.84
CA LEU A 101 6.74 6.55 -25.81
C LEU A 101 7.00 5.65 -27.02
N THR A 102 8.26 5.43 -27.36
CA THR A 102 8.66 4.37 -28.29
C THR A 102 8.60 2.99 -27.60
N PRO A 103 8.61 1.87 -28.35
CA PRO A 103 8.70 0.53 -27.76
C PRO A 103 9.92 0.35 -26.83
N GLU A 104 11.06 0.91 -27.20
CA GLU A 104 12.32 0.82 -26.44
C GLU A 104 12.22 1.60 -25.13
N GLN A 105 11.65 2.80 -25.17
CA GLN A 105 11.40 3.63 -23.99
C GLN A 105 10.40 2.95 -23.04
N ARG A 106 9.35 2.30 -23.55
CA ARG A 106 8.42 1.52 -22.73
C ARG A 106 9.11 0.36 -22.02
N LYS A 107 9.99 -0.36 -22.71
CA LYS A 107 10.79 -1.43 -22.09
C LYS A 107 11.66 -0.88 -20.97
N LYS A 108 12.37 0.24 -21.22
CA LYS A 108 13.21 0.90 -20.20
C LYS A 108 12.41 1.37 -18.99
N LEU A 109 11.21 1.90 -19.21
CA LEU A 109 10.30 2.32 -18.15
C LEU A 109 9.89 1.17 -17.23
N VAL A 110 9.65 -0.02 -17.78
CA VAL A 110 9.32 -1.23 -16.98
C VAL A 110 10.51 -1.65 -16.11
N GLU A 111 11.74 -1.59 -16.64
CA GLU A 111 12.93 -1.91 -15.84
C GLU A 111 13.13 -0.89 -14.69
N LEU A 112 13.00 0.41 -14.97
CA LEU A 112 13.08 1.46 -13.95
C LEU A 112 12.02 1.35 -12.84
N ALA A 113 10.88 0.70 -13.13
CA ALA A 113 9.82 0.47 -12.15
C ALA A 113 10.09 -0.74 -11.25
N LYS A 114 10.86 -1.73 -11.73
CA LYS A 114 11.28 -2.89 -10.90
C LYS A 114 12.28 -2.45 -9.82
N ASP A 115 13.18 -1.52 -10.16
CA ASP A 115 14.17 -0.96 -9.23
C ASP A 115 13.55 -0.09 -8.12
N GLN A 116 12.31 0.36 -8.31
CA GLN A 116 11.57 1.19 -7.35
C GLN A 116 10.62 0.39 -6.46
N GLN A 117 10.45 -0.92 -6.69
CA GLN A 117 9.80 -1.74 -5.67
C GLN A 117 10.72 -1.77 -4.46
N PRO A 118 10.29 -1.31 -3.27
CA PRO A 118 11.00 -1.68 -2.06
C PRO A 118 11.05 -3.20 -2.08
N SER A 119 12.25 -3.76 -2.13
CA SER A 119 12.42 -5.19 -1.92
C SER A 119 11.69 -5.48 -0.61
N SER A 120 10.64 -6.30 -0.66
CA SER A 120 9.97 -6.81 0.53
C SER A 120 10.91 -7.65 1.42
N LEU A 121 12.16 -7.77 0.99
CA LEU A 121 13.32 -8.23 1.71
C LEU A 121 14.32 -7.06 1.73
N GLY A 122 14.32 -6.27 2.81
CA GLY A 122 15.49 -5.44 3.14
C GLY A 122 16.73 -6.33 3.30
N PRO A 123 17.95 -5.77 3.25
CA PRO A 123 19.16 -6.55 3.45
C PRO A 123 19.01 -7.28 4.77
N ALA A 124 19.19 -8.60 4.74
CA ALA A 124 19.40 -9.37 5.95
C ALA A 124 20.64 -8.79 6.63
N THR A 125 20.45 -7.83 7.52
CA THR A 125 21.45 -7.44 8.51
C THR A 125 21.71 -8.72 9.28
N GLU A 126 22.75 -9.42 8.86
CA GLU A 126 23.47 -10.52 9.52
C GLU A 126 22.71 -11.06 10.75
N ARG A 127 21.62 -11.77 10.50
CA ARG A 127 21.10 -12.69 11.50
C ARG A 127 21.96 -13.93 11.35
N PRO A 128 22.80 -14.29 12.33
CA PRO A 128 23.52 -15.55 12.27
C PRO A 128 22.49 -16.65 12.09
N MET A 129 22.59 -17.34 10.96
CA MET A 129 21.82 -18.53 10.66
C MET A 129 22.07 -19.51 11.80
N MET A 130 21.07 -19.69 12.66
CA MET A 130 21.10 -20.70 13.72
C MET A 130 21.17 -22.06 13.06
N GLY A 131 22.39 -22.59 13.00
CA GLY A 131 22.63 -24.00 12.85
C GLY A 131 22.11 -24.74 14.09
N SER A 132 21.42 -25.84 13.82
CA SER A 132 21.51 -27.09 14.57
C SER A 132 21.25 -27.04 16.09
N GLY A 133 20.04 -27.47 16.49
CA GLY A 133 19.93 -28.47 17.56
C GLY A 133 19.63 -28.03 18.99
N GLY A 134 18.83 -26.97 19.21
CA GLY A 134 18.27 -26.63 20.53
C GLY A 134 16.76 -26.42 20.45
N SER A 135 16.00 -26.92 21.42
CA SER A 135 14.54 -26.87 21.39
C SER A 135 14.03 -25.42 21.42
N GLY A 136 13.31 -24.97 20.39
CA GLY A 136 12.84 -23.57 20.27
C GLY A 136 11.98 -23.07 21.44
N MET A 137 11.57 -23.96 22.34
CA MET A 137 10.87 -23.63 23.58
C MET A 137 11.80 -23.03 24.65
N GLU A 138 13.05 -23.49 24.76
CA GLU A 138 14.04 -22.96 25.71
C GLU A 138 14.56 -21.58 25.27
N GLU A 139 14.72 -21.37 23.96
CA GLU A 139 15.10 -20.06 23.41
C GLU A 139 13.99 -19.03 23.58
N MET A 140 12.74 -19.43 23.38
CA MET A 140 11.58 -18.59 23.68
C MET A 140 11.54 -18.23 25.17
N GLN A 141 11.82 -19.19 26.06
CA GLN A 141 11.82 -18.94 27.50
C GLN A 141 12.96 -18.00 27.94
N ARG A 142 14.16 -18.16 27.37
CA ARG A 142 15.28 -17.22 27.59
C ARG A 142 14.99 -15.84 27.05
N PHE A 143 14.35 -15.74 25.89
CA PHE A 143 13.92 -14.46 25.33
C PHE A 143 12.91 -13.76 26.24
N MET A 144 11.90 -14.48 26.74
CA MET A 144 10.89 -13.94 27.67
C MET A 144 11.49 -13.47 29.01
N GLN A 145 12.63 -14.03 29.41
CA GLN A 145 13.38 -13.64 30.59
C GLN A 145 14.42 -12.53 30.32
N SER A 146 14.56 -12.08 29.07
CA SER A 146 15.51 -11.02 28.71
C SER A 146 14.93 -9.62 28.91
N ASP A 147 15.81 -8.64 29.13
CA ASP A 147 15.44 -7.21 29.25
C ASP A 147 14.74 -6.65 27.99
N ARG A 148 14.84 -7.34 26.85
CA ARG A 148 14.24 -6.94 25.57
C ARG A 148 12.82 -7.48 25.37
N ALA A 149 12.37 -8.44 26.18
CA ALA A 149 11.04 -9.04 26.04
C ALA A 149 9.90 -8.01 26.11
N PRO A 150 9.91 -7.04 27.06
CA PRO A 150 8.82 -6.06 27.17
C PRO A 150 8.69 -5.17 25.92
N GLN A 151 9.82 -4.78 25.33
CA GLN A 151 9.85 -3.95 24.12
C GLN A 151 9.31 -4.72 22.91
N ALA A 152 9.68 -5.99 22.76
CA ALA A 152 9.17 -6.82 21.68
C ALA A 152 7.66 -7.09 21.82
N MET A 153 7.18 -7.32 23.05
CA MET A 153 5.75 -7.46 23.32
C MET A 153 4.98 -6.15 23.05
N ALA A 154 5.54 -4.99 23.41
CA ALA A 154 4.96 -3.70 23.10
C ALA A 154 4.85 -3.46 21.58
N ALA A 155 5.90 -3.77 20.83
CA ALA A 155 5.89 -3.68 19.37
C ALA A 155 4.87 -4.64 18.74
N MET A 156 4.72 -5.85 19.26
CA MET A 156 3.72 -6.82 18.80
C MET A 156 2.29 -6.34 19.09
N MET A 157 2.03 -5.79 20.28
CA MET A 157 0.72 -5.22 20.64
C MET A 157 0.38 -4.01 19.77
N GLU A 158 1.37 -3.16 19.47
CA GLU A 158 1.19 -2.02 18.57
C GLU A 158 0.88 -2.46 17.15
N MET A 159 1.57 -3.49 16.64
CA MET A 159 1.29 -4.10 15.35
C MET A 159 -0.12 -4.70 15.29
N ALA A 160 -0.53 -5.43 16.32
CA ALA A 160 -1.90 -5.94 16.42
C ALA A 160 -2.91 -4.79 16.38
N ARG A 161 -2.68 -3.73 17.17
CA ARG A 161 -3.53 -2.53 17.16
C ARG A 161 -3.63 -1.90 15.77
N GLN A 162 -2.52 -1.79 15.03
CA GLN A 162 -2.51 -1.28 13.67
C GLN A 162 -3.32 -2.16 12.72
N MET A 163 -3.18 -3.48 12.82
CA MET A 163 -3.87 -4.44 11.95
C MET A 163 -5.37 -4.56 12.22
N GLY A 164 -5.80 -4.34 13.46
CA GLY A 164 -7.20 -4.34 13.88
C GLY A 164 -7.84 -2.96 13.91
N ASN A 165 -7.24 -1.96 13.24
CA ASN A 165 -7.78 -0.60 13.14
C ASN A 165 -8.11 0.02 14.52
N GLY A 166 -7.24 -0.19 15.51
CA GLY A 166 -7.42 0.26 16.90
C GLY A 166 -7.88 -0.84 17.87
N ASP A 167 -8.43 -1.95 17.36
CA ASP A 167 -8.80 -3.14 18.16
C ASP A 167 -7.64 -4.14 18.18
N VAL A 168 -7.05 -4.35 19.36
CA VAL A 168 -5.93 -5.27 19.54
C VAL A 168 -6.34 -6.74 19.32
N MET A 169 -7.54 -7.14 19.75
CA MET A 169 -8.01 -8.52 19.65
C MET A 169 -8.26 -8.90 18.19
N LEU A 170 -8.89 -8.01 17.42
CA LEU A 170 -9.08 -8.19 15.98
C LEU A 170 -7.74 -8.28 15.24
N GLY A 171 -6.79 -7.44 15.64
CA GLY A 171 -5.41 -7.47 15.15
C GLY A 171 -4.69 -8.79 15.40
N MET A 172 -4.82 -9.34 16.60
CA MET A 172 -4.23 -10.62 16.98
C MET A 172 -4.82 -11.79 16.20
N VAL A 173 -6.14 -11.82 15.99
CA VAL A 173 -6.81 -12.86 15.17
C VAL A 173 -6.24 -12.85 13.74
N ARG A 174 -6.15 -11.66 13.14
CA ARG A 174 -5.63 -11.50 11.77
C ARG A 174 -4.16 -11.90 11.65
N MET A 175 -3.38 -11.63 12.70
CA MET A 175 -1.98 -12.05 12.78
C MET A 175 -1.86 -13.58 12.89
N MET A 176 -2.70 -14.24 13.69
CA MET A 176 -2.74 -15.70 13.80
C MET A 176 -3.19 -16.37 12.49
N GLU A 177 -4.14 -15.78 11.76
CA GLU A 177 -4.54 -16.27 10.43
C GLU A 177 -3.38 -16.22 9.43
N MET A 178 -2.61 -15.13 9.43
CA MET A 178 -1.43 -15.00 8.57
C MET A 178 -0.31 -15.99 8.93
N MET A 179 -0.08 -16.25 10.23
CA MET A 179 0.91 -17.23 10.68
C MET A 179 0.46 -18.68 10.49
N GLY A 180 -0.84 -18.97 10.68
CA GLY A 180 -1.43 -20.28 10.44
C GLY A 180 -1.35 -20.71 8.97
N GLY A 181 -1.43 -19.77 8.03
CA GLY A 181 -1.22 -20.03 6.60
C GLY A 181 0.21 -20.45 6.24
N MET A 182 1.22 -20.03 7.01
CA MET A 182 2.63 -20.44 6.79
C MET A 182 2.93 -21.85 7.33
N GLY A 183 2.21 -22.31 8.36
CA GLY A 183 2.34 -23.68 8.86
C GLY A 183 1.90 -24.75 7.87
N GLN A 184 0.92 -24.45 7.01
CA GLN A 184 0.47 -25.37 5.95
C GLN A 184 1.42 -25.43 4.75
N MET A 185 2.18 -24.36 4.46
CA MET A 185 3.16 -24.37 3.37
C MET A 185 4.48 -25.09 3.72
N MET A 186 4.77 -25.32 5.00
CA MET A 186 5.93 -26.12 5.44
C MET A 186 5.58 -27.60 5.74
N GLY A 187 4.31 -27.99 5.59
CA GLY A 187 3.80 -29.33 5.91
C GLY A 187 3.59 -30.27 4.70
N GLN A 188 3.76 -29.81 3.46
CA GLN A 188 3.70 -30.67 2.27
C GLN A 188 5.09 -30.84 1.65
N GLY A 189 5.88 -31.68 2.31
CA GLY A 189 7.18 -32.12 1.83
C GLY A 189 7.59 -33.38 2.56
N ARG A 190 6.75 -34.43 2.51
CA ARG A 190 7.09 -35.85 2.69
C ARG A 190 5.82 -36.72 2.72
N GLN A 191 5.49 -37.33 1.59
CA GLN A 191 5.61 -38.78 1.33
C GLN A 191 5.21 -39.06 -0.11
#